data_AF-N8V9F4-F1
#
_entry.id   AF-N8V9F4-F1
#
_cell.length_a   1.000
_cell.length_b   1.000
_cell.length_c   1.000
_cell.angle_alpha   90.00
_cell.angle_beta   90.00
_cell.angle_gamma   90.00
#
_symmetry.space_group_name_H-M   'P 1'
#
loop_
_entity.id
_entity.type
_entity.pdbx_description
1 polymer ?
#
loop_
_entity_poly.entity_id
_entity_poly.type
_entity_poly.pdbx_seq_one_letter_code
_entity_poly.pdbx_strand_id
1 'polypeptide(L)'
;MNNLAAYNDLKSKLNPLRDEDFIWLLHLYNKGLSRNVADAIKDDIETLNNLKELNDIKKNILNHFQYQDERTIDNFIYDLKEYKLAIKSSKIDYNLIKNNKRFLNFACHIMCQEVREREIKYIKNLYFKFLYLVYTFPDFYENPRKIDDIYHLFDNVYSKFNKHFNFAESNFFIWAKDYINDHLEFRKYRQDSVDESEYETLINSIFDLIYIEDNNIHYALRRKLSNAWYQRKHREDKKIKKTNHYALTKKAREALHQLSFKNNLSEENMIEKLINESYIKTCLNEQGKPIY
;
A
#
# COMPACT_ATOMS: atom_id res chain seq x y z
N MET A 1 33.67 32.04 -25.99
CA MET A 1 34.38 30.75 -25.92
C MET A 1 33.46 29.71 -26.53
N ASN A 2 33.98 28.84 -27.39
CA ASN A 2 33.17 27.82 -28.07
C ASN A 2 33.11 26.56 -27.21
N ASN A 3 32.05 26.40 -26.40
CA ASN A 3 31.83 25.24 -25.52
C ASN A 3 31.38 23.98 -26.27
N LEU A 4 31.25 24.04 -27.60
CA LEU A 4 30.62 23.00 -28.42
C LEU A 4 31.29 21.64 -28.29
N ALA A 5 32.62 21.59 -28.15
CA ALA A 5 33.36 20.34 -27.98
C ALA A 5 33.01 19.65 -26.66
N ALA A 6 33.14 20.35 -25.53
CA ALA A 6 32.81 19.84 -24.21
C ALA A 6 31.31 19.49 -24.09
N TYR A 7 30.43 20.32 -24.65
CA TYR A 7 28.99 20.04 -24.69
C TYR A 7 28.65 18.75 -25.46
N ASN A 8 29.32 18.52 -26.59
CA ASN A 8 29.16 17.27 -27.35
C ASN A 8 29.76 16.07 -26.60
N ASP A 9 30.86 16.23 -25.86
CA ASP A 9 31.37 15.16 -25.00
C ASP A 9 30.37 14.81 -23.90
N LEU A 10 29.80 15.81 -23.21
CA LEU A 10 28.74 15.61 -22.22
C LEU A 10 27.58 14.81 -22.81
N LYS A 11 27.05 15.21 -23.97
CA LYS A 11 26.00 14.46 -24.68
C LYS A 11 26.40 13.00 -24.89
N SER A 12 27.63 12.76 -25.34
CA SER A 12 28.15 11.41 -25.56
C SER A 12 28.18 10.58 -24.27
N LYS A 13 28.47 11.19 -23.12
CA LYS A 13 28.47 10.51 -21.80
C LYS A 13 27.08 10.22 -21.27
N LEU A 14 26.10 11.08 -21.56
CA LEU A 14 24.71 10.91 -21.11
C LEU A 14 23.89 9.96 -22.00
N ASN A 15 24.26 9.79 -23.27
CA ASN A 15 23.56 8.90 -24.20
C ASN A 15 23.49 7.42 -23.79
N PRO A 16 24.56 6.78 -23.28
CA PRO A 16 24.52 5.38 -22.90
C PRO A 16 23.89 5.11 -21.51
N LEU A 17 23.45 6.15 -20.79
CA LEU A 17 22.78 5.97 -19.50
C LEU A 17 21.37 5.42 -19.69
N ARG A 18 20.95 4.53 -18.79
CA ARG A 18 19.57 4.03 -18.73
C ARG A 18 18.67 5.09 -18.11
N ASP A 19 17.36 4.95 -18.30
CA ASP A 19 16.39 5.89 -17.72
C ASP A 19 16.52 6.01 -16.20
N GLU A 20 16.70 4.88 -15.49
CA GLU A 20 16.90 4.87 -14.04
C GLU A 20 18.18 5.59 -13.58
N ASP A 21 19.21 5.63 -14.42
CA ASP A 21 20.47 6.32 -14.10
C ASP A 21 20.27 7.84 -14.05
N PHE A 22 19.20 8.37 -14.65
CA PHE A 22 18.90 9.80 -14.57
C PHE A 22 18.51 10.26 -13.16
N ILE A 23 18.11 9.34 -12.26
CA ILE A 23 17.81 9.68 -10.86
C ILE A 23 19.05 10.19 -10.12
N TRP A 24 20.18 9.47 -10.20
CA TRP A 24 21.39 9.94 -9.54
C TRP A 24 22.06 11.07 -10.30
N LEU A 25 21.88 11.12 -11.63
CA LEU A 25 22.35 12.25 -12.43
C LEU A 25 21.68 13.56 -12.00
N LEU A 26 20.36 13.53 -11.71
CA LEU A 26 19.63 14.66 -11.15
C LEU A 26 20.25 15.11 -9.83
N HIS A 27 20.47 14.16 -8.91
CA HIS A 27 21.06 14.46 -7.61
C HIS A 27 22.45 15.08 -7.73
N LEU A 28 23.30 14.53 -8.61
CA LEU A 28 24.63 15.06 -8.86
C LEU A 28 24.57 16.48 -9.43
N TYR A 29 23.69 16.70 -10.39
CA TYR A 29 23.47 18.01 -11.01
C TYR A 29 23.01 19.05 -9.99
N ASN A 30 21.96 18.77 -9.22
CA ASN A 30 21.45 19.69 -8.21
C ASN A 30 22.47 19.92 -7.10
N LYS A 31 23.20 18.88 -6.66
CA LYS A 31 24.31 19.03 -5.69
C LYS A 31 25.39 19.99 -6.17
N GLY A 32 25.67 20.06 -7.48
CA GLY A 32 26.61 21.01 -8.06
C GLY A 32 26.09 22.46 -8.09
N LEU A 33 24.77 22.66 -8.06
CA LEU A 33 24.13 23.98 -8.10
C LEU A 33 23.73 24.52 -6.72
N SER A 34 23.36 23.63 -5.81
CA SER A 34 22.82 23.99 -4.50
C SER A 34 23.93 24.33 -3.50
N ARG A 35 23.60 25.17 -2.52
CA ARG A 35 24.55 25.65 -1.49
C ARG A 35 24.99 24.55 -0.53
N ASN A 36 24.13 23.56 -0.33
CA ASN A 36 24.35 22.43 0.55
C ASN A 36 23.50 21.23 0.06
N VAL A 37 23.78 20.05 0.63
CA VAL A 37 23.12 18.80 0.26
C VAL A 37 21.62 18.81 0.57
N ALA A 38 21.18 19.48 1.64
CA ALA A 38 19.77 19.52 2.00
C ALA A 38 18.92 20.30 0.99
N ASP A 39 19.47 21.39 0.44
CA ASP A 39 18.82 22.15 -0.63
C ASP A 39 18.77 21.33 -1.92
N ALA A 40 19.86 20.65 -2.29
CA ALA A 40 19.88 19.74 -3.43
C ALA A 40 18.80 18.64 -3.33
N ILE A 41 18.63 18.03 -2.15
CA ILE A 41 17.58 17.02 -1.92
C ILE A 41 16.18 17.62 -2.13
N LYS A 42 15.94 18.86 -1.72
CA LYS A 42 14.64 19.52 -1.95
C LYS A 42 14.39 19.76 -3.44
N ASP A 43 15.39 20.25 -4.16
CA ASP A 43 15.33 20.47 -5.60
C ASP A 43 15.10 19.14 -6.35
N ASP A 44 15.74 18.06 -5.90
CA ASP A 44 15.52 16.71 -6.40
C ASP A 44 14.06 16.26 -6.19
N ILE A 45 13.54 16.40 -4.97
CA ILE A 45 12.17 16.00 -4.62
C ILE A 45 11.15 16.77 -5.44
N GLU A 46 11.33 18.09 -5.59
CA GLU A 46 10.45 18.93 -6.40
C GLU A 46 10.47 18.48 -7.87
N THR A 47 11.67 18.24 -8.41
CA THR A 47 11.84 17.78 -9.79
C THR A 47 11.18 16.41 -10.00
N LEU A 48 11.45 15.43 -9.14
CA LEU A 48 10.91 14.07 -9.23
C LEU A 48 9.39 14.01 -9.10
N ASN A 49 8.80 14.90 -8.28
CA ASN A 49 7.36 14.95 -8.09
C ASN A 49 6.60 15.60 -9.26
N ASN A 50 7.28 16.40 -10.08
CA ASN A 50 6.71 17.08 -11.24
C ASN A 50 7.08 16.40 -12.57
N LEU A 51 7.92 15.37 -12.52
CA LEU A 51 8.41 14.65 -13.69
C LEU A 51 7.31 13.82 -14.36
N LYS A 52 7.28 13.82 -15.69
CA LYS A 52 6.47 12.89 -16.48
C LYS A 52 7.24 11.62 -16.81
N GLU A 53 8.46 11.79 -17.32
CA GLU A 53 9.36 10.70 -17.71
C GLU A 53 10.79 10.97 -17.24
N LEU A 54 11.53 9.93 -16.82
CA LEU A 54 12.91 10.06 -16.32
C LEU A 54 13.85 10.75 -17.32
N ASN A 55 13.65 10.50 -18.61
CA ASN A 55 14.44 11.11 -19.68
C ASN A 55 14.28 12.64 -19.78
N ASP A 56 13.25 13.23 -19.16
CA ASP A 56 13.11 14.69 -19.10
C ASP A 56 14.22 15.34 -18.25
N ILE A 57 14.79 14.61 -17.28
CA ILE A 57 15.96 15.05 -16.51
C ILE A 57 17.14 15.30 -17.45
N LYS A 58 17.43 14.35 -18.34
CA LYS A 58 18.52 14.46 -19.32
C LYS A 58 18.35 15.70 -20.19
N LYS A 59 17.13 15.97 -20.68
CA LYS A 59 16.84 17.15 -21.50
C LYS A 59 17.10 18.43 -20.72
N ASN A 60 16.64 18.52 -19.47
CA ASN A 60 16.82 19.71 -18.62
C ASN A 60 18.30 20.00 -18.35
N ILE A 61 19.08 18.97 -18.03
CA ILE A 61 20.53 19.10 -17.80
C ILE A 61 21.24 19.54 -19.08
N LEU A 62 20.95 18.92 -20.23
CA LEU A 62 21.54 19.32 -21.51
C LEU A 62 21.16 20.75 -21.94
N ASN A 63 19.96 21.21 -21.60
CA ASN A 63 19.56 22.60 -21.88
C ASN A 63 20.32 23.59 -21.00
N HIS A 64 20.58 23.25 -19.73
CA HIS A 64 21.38 24.08 -18.84
C HIS A 64 22.82 24.22 -19.34
N PHE A 65 23.48 23.10 -19.63
CA PHE A 65 24.90 23.10 -20.05
C PHE A 65 25.15 23.64 -21.46
N GLN A 66 24.12 23.85 -22.27
CA GLN A 66 24.26 24.48 -23.60
C GLN A 66 24.86 25.88 -23.50
N TYR A 67 24.62 26.60 -22.40
CA TYR A 67 25.03 27.98 -22.19
C TYR A 67 26.18 28.15 -21.18
N GLN A 68 26.71 27.04 -20.64
CA GLN A 68 27.80 27.06 -19.67
C GLN A 68 29.17 27.11 -20.35
N ASP A 69 30.18 27.60 -19.64
CA ASP A 69 31.56 27.58 -20.14
C ASP A 69 32.15 26.16 -20.15
N GLU A 70 33.20 25.98 -20.95
CA GLU A 70 33.88 24.69 -21.14
C GLU A 70 34.36 24.06 -19.82
N ARG A 71 34.95 24.87 -18.93
CA ARG A 71 35.48 24.39 -17.65
C ARG A 71 34.36 23.87 -16.74
N THR A 72 33.23 24.56 -16.71
CA THR A 72 32.06 24.12 -15.95
C THR A 72 31.51 22.78 -16.48
N ILE A 73 31.48 22.59 -17.80
CA ILE A 73 31.07 21.32 -18.42
C ILE A 73 32.07 20.21 -18.07
N ASP A 74 33.37 20.46 -18.20
CA ASP A 74 34.41 19.47 -17.93
C ASP A 74 34.45 19.03 -16.46
N ASN A 75 34.26 19.97 -15.53
CA ASN A 75 34.13 19.66 -14.10
C ASN A 75 32.94 18.73 -13.85
N PHE A 76 31.77 19.04 -14.45
CA PHE A 76 30.60 18.17 -14.31
C PHE A 76 30.82 16.79 -14.93
N ILE A 77 31.49 16.69 -16.08
CA ILE A 77 31.86 15.41 -16.69
C ILE A 77 32.79 14.61 -15.77
N TYR A 78 33.73 15.27 -15.10
CA TYR A 78 34.61 14.64 -14.12
C TYR A 78 33.81 14.07 -12.94
N ASP A 79 32.96 14.90 -12.32
CA ASP A 79 32.11 14.47 -11.20
C ASP A 79 31.18 13.32 -11.60
N LEU A 80 30.65 13.36 -12.82
CA LEU A 80 29.80 12.29 -13.37
C LEU A 80 30.56 10.96 -13.46
N LYS A 81 31.82 10.98 -13.90
CA LYS A 81 32.64 9.77 -14.00
C LYS A 81 32.95 9.20 -12.61
N GLU A 82 33.37 10.06 -11.69
CA GLU A 82 33.68 9.67 -10.31
C GLU A 82 32.46 9.07 -9.63
N TYR A 83 31.30 9.73 -9.73
CA TYR A 83 30.07 9.25 -9.13
C TYR A 83 29.64 7.91 -9.73
N LYS A 84 29.67 7.76 -11.06
CA LYS A 84 29.32 6.51 -11.73
C LYS A 84 30.21 5.34 -11.31
N LEU A 85 31.50 5.58 -11.04
CA LEU A 85 32.41 4.54 -10.55
C LEU A 85 32.05 4.09 -9.12
N ALA A 86 31.51 4.99 -8.30
CA ALA A 86 31.11 4.69 -6.92
C ALA A 86 29.80 3.87 -6.83
N ILE A 87 28.85 4.07 -7.75
CA ILE A 87 27.57 3.36 -7.75
C ILE A 87 27.74 1.90 -8.20
N LYS A 88 28.01 0.99 -7.26
CA LYS A 88 28.02 -0.45 -7.53
C LYS A 88 26.61 -0.98 -7.84
N SER A 89 25.58 -0.38 -7.25
CA SER A 89 24.17 -0.77 -7.44
C SER A 89 23.63 -0.52 -8.85
N SER A 90 24.29 0.32 -9.65
CA SER A 90 23.92 0.56 -11.06
C SER A 90 24.00 -0.70 -11.92
N LYS A 91 24.74 -1.73 -11.47
CA LYS A 91 24.84 -3.02 -12.17
C LYS A 91 23.60 -3.89 -12.03
N ILE A 92 22.68 -3.52 -11.13
CA ILE A 92 21.43 -4.24 -10.91
C ILE A 92 20.33 -3.59 -11.77
N ASP A 93 19.50 -4.43 -12.37
CA ASP A 93 18.30 -4.00 -13.08
C ASP A 93 17.09 -4.04 -12.15
N TYR A 94 16.68 -2.86 -11.68
CA TYR A 94 15.52 -2.70 -10.80
C TYR A 94 14.19 -2.59 -11.55
N ASN A 95 14.18 -2.62 -12.88
CA ASN A 95 12.94 -2.51 -13.65
C ASN A 95 11.97 -3.67 -13.34
N LEU A 96 12.52 -4.84 -12.95
CA LEU A 96 11.74 -6.01 -12.56
C LEU A 96 10.83 -5.78 -11.34
N ILE A 97 11.15 -4.83 -10.45
CA ILE A 97 10.34 -4.50 -9.27
C ILE A 97 9.50 -3.25 -9.40
N LYS A 98 9.59 -2.54 -10.52
CA LYS A 98 8.84 -1.30 -10.77
C LYS A 98 7.35 -1.41 -10.46
N ASN A 99 6.76 -2.57 -10.74
CA ASN A 99 5.33 -2.84 -10.53
C ASN A 99 5.02 -3.52 -9.19
N ASN A 100 6.03 -3.94 -8.41
CA ASN A 100 5.83 -4.59 -7.11
C ASN A 100 5.66 -3.52 -6.01
N LYS A 101 4.49 -2.89 -5.98
CA LYS A 101 4.16 -1.83 -5.01
C LYS A 101 4.35 -2.27 -3.55
N ARG A 102 4.05 -3.52 -3.22
CA ARG A 102 4.21 -4.07 -1.87
C ARG A 102 5.67 -4.09 -1.43
N PHE A 103 6.55 -4.63 -2.30
CA PHE A 103 7.99 -4.59 -2.07
C PHE A 103 8.51 -3.15 -2.00
N LEU A 104 8.09 -2.27 -2.90
CA LEU A 104 8.55 -0.88 -2.89
C LEU A 104 8.17 -0.14 -1.60
N ASN A 105 6.95 -0.34 -1.09
CA ASN A 105 6.55 0.19 0.21
C ASN A 105 7.41 -0.36 1.35
N PHE A 106 7.66 -1.67 1.34
CA PHE A 106 8.48 -2.35 2.34
C PHE A 106 9.93 -1.84 2.34
N ALA A 107 10.58 -1.86 1.17
CA ALA A 107 11.95 -1.42 1.00
C ALA A 107 12.13 0.06 1.33
N CYS A 108 11.27 0.94 0.79
CA CYS A 108 11.35 2.37 1.07
C CYS A 108 11.19 2.66 2.57
N HIS A 109 10.35 1.91 3.29
CA HIS A 109 10.19 2.12 4.73
C HIS A 109 11.48 1.78 5.49
N ILE A 110 12.06 0.60 5.25
CA ILE A 110 13.30 0.17 5.91
C ILE A 110 14.44 1.14 5.58
N MET A 111 14.62 1.46 4.30
CA MET A 111 15.67 2.36 3.85
C MET A 111 15.52 3.77 4.42
N CYS A 112 14.29 4.31 4.48
CA CYS A 112 14.04 5.63 5.09
C CYS A 112 14.32 5.65 6.61
N GLN A 113 14.26 4.51 7.30
CA GLN A 113 14.61 4.44 8.73
C GLN A 113 16.13 4.43 8.96
N GLU A 114 16.89 3.85 8.03
CA GLU A 114 18.36 3.86 8.08
C GLU A 114 18.93 5.23 7.71
N VAL A 115 18.27 5.94 6.79
CA VAL A 115 18.70 7.25 6.29
C VAL A 115 18.25 8.37 7.23
N ARG A 116 19.11 9.38 7.45
CA ARG A 116 18.82 10.50 8.39
C ARG A 116 17.99 11.61 7.73
N GLU A 117 17.86 11.59 6.42
CA GLU A 117 17.25 12.60 5.57
C GLU A 117 15.72 12.43 5.49
N ARG A 118 15.02 13.08 6.43
CA ARG A 118 13.56 12.99 6.57
C ARG A 118 12.76 13.47 5.37
N GLU A 119 13.34 14.31 4.52
CA GLU A 119 12.66 14.90 3.37
C GLU A 119 12.33 13.87 2.28
N ILE A 120 13.08 12.77 2.19
CA ILE A 120 12.92 11.73 1.15
C ILE A 120 11.51 11.14 1.16
N LYS A 121 10.84 11.12 2.33
CA LYS A 121 9.46 10.63 2.45
C LYS A 121 8.48 11.38 1.53
N TYR A 122 8.80 12.61 1.12
CA TYR A 122 7.99 13.47 0.26
C TYR A 122 8.11 13.17 -1.24
N ILE A 123 9.01 12.26 -1.67
CA ILE A 123 8.96 11.72 -3.04
C ILE A 123 7.68 10.89 -3.17
N LYS A 124 6.78 11.27 -4.09
CA LYS A 124 5.45 10.65 -4.21
C LYS A 124 5.51 9.30 -4.93
N ASN A 125 6.27 9.23 -6.01
CA ASN A 125 6.43 7.99 -6.78
C ASN A 125 7.32 7.00 -6.01
N LEU A 126 6.77 5.87 -5.59
CA LEU A 126 7.48 4.85 -4.80
C LEU A 126 8.69 4.26 -5.53
N TYR A 127 8.59 4.04 -6.84
CA TYR A 127 9.70 3.52 -7.61
C TYR A 127 10.83 4.56 -7.71
N PHE A 128 10.50 5.83 -7.94
CA PHE A 128 11.50 6.90 -7.95
C PHE A 128 12.14 7.09 -6.58
N LYS A 129 11.36 7.00 -5.50
CA LYS A 129 11.86 7.04 -4.12
C LYS A 129 12.86 5.91 -3.87
N PHE A 130 12.52 4.69 -4.26
CA PHE A 130 13.40 3.53 -4.15
C PHE A 130 14.71 3.76 -4.92
N LEU A 131 14.64 4.12 -6.21
CA LEU A 131 15.82 4.38 -7.03
C LEU A 131 16.68 5.51 -6.46
N TYR A 132 16.04 6.57 -5.93
CA TYR A 132 16.74 7.67 -5.30
C TYR A 132 17.54 7.17 -4.11
N LEU A 133 16.89 6.47 -3.17
CA LEU A 133 17.57 5.87 -2.02
C LEU A 133 18.73 4.95 -2.44
N VAL A 134 18.50 4.09 -3.43
CA VAL A 134 19.50 3.12 -3.90
C VAL A 134 20.71 3.78 -4.54
N TYR A 135 20.51 4.84 -5.31
CA TYR A 135 21.60 5.44 -6.10
C TYR A 135 22.21 6.69 -5.50
N THR A 136 21.59 7.34 -4.50
CA THR A 136 22.11 8.59 -3.93
C THR A 136 22.71 8.45 -2.54
N PHE A 137 22.40 7.39 -1.80
CA PHE A 137 22.90 7.15 -0.45
C PHE A 137 24.04 6.12 -0.43
N PRO A 138 25.23 6.46 0.12
CA PRO A 138 26.42 5.60 0.08
C PRO A 138 26.18 4.21 0.64
N ASP A 139 25.39 4.14 1.72
CA ASP A 139 24.96 2.91 2.37
C ASP A 139 24.36 1.88 1.42
N PHE A 140 23.69 2.33 0.35
CA PHE A 140 23.02 1.48 -0.62
C PHE A 140 23.76 1.41 -1.96
N TYR A 141 24.29 2.53 -2.48
CA TYR A 141 24.95 2.49 -3.80
C TYR A 141 26.33 1.83 -3.76
N GLU A 142 27.05 1.90 -2.63
CA GLU A 142 28.38 1.27 -2.49
C GLU A 142 28.29 -0.20 -2.06
N ASN A 143 27.16 -0.60 -1.49
CA ASN A 143 26.91 -1.95 -0.98
C ASN A 143 25.56 -2.51 -1.46
N PRO A 144 25.51 -3.06 -2.69
CA PRO A 144 24.29 -3.63 -3.25
C PRO A 144 23.70 -4.78 -2.43
N ARG A 145 24.52 -5.45 -1.60
CA ARG A 145 24.05 -6.54 -0.72
C ARG A 145 23.00 -6.08 0.28
N LYS A 146 23.00 -4.81 0.69
CA LYS A 146 21.92 -4.28 1.55
C LYS A 146 20.55 -4.39 0.87
N ILE A 147 20.51 -4.25 -0.46
CA ILE A 147 19.27 -4.40 -1.21
C ILE A 147 18.87 -5.86 -1.28
N ASP A 148 19.84 -6.77 -1.48
CA ASP A 148 19.60 -8.22 -1.42
C ASP A 148 19.08 -8.66 -0.05
N ASP A 149 19.63 -8.11 1.04
CA ASP A 149 19.16 -8.36 2.41
C ASP A 149 17.71 -7.91 2.60
N ILE A 150 17.34 -6.74 2.07
CA ILE A 150 15.95 -6.25 2.08
C ILE A 150 15.02 -7.18 1.27
N TYR A 151 15.47 -7.67 0.10
CA TYR A 151 14.74 -8.67 -0.66
C TYR A 151 14.54 -9.97 0.13
N HIS A 152 15.60 -10.50 0.75
CA HIS A 152 15.51 -11.71 1.54
C HIS A 152 14.57 -11.55 2.74
N LEU A 153 14.61 -10.40 3.42
CA LEU A 153 13.65 -10.07 4.47
C LEU A 153 12.22 -10.06 3.92
N PHE A 154 11.98 -9.38 2.80
CA PHE A 154 10.68 -9.34 2.17
C PHE A 154 10.17 -10.74 1.79
N ASP A 155 10.98 -11.54 1.11
CA ASP A 155 10.63 -12.91 0.70
C ASP A 155 10.32 -13.82 1.89
N ASN A 156 11.04 -13.67 3.01
CA ASN A 156 10.76 -14.39 4.25
C ASN A 156 9.38 -14.04 4.84
N VAL A 157 8.96 -12.77 4.73
CA VAL A 157 7.63 -12.36 5.16
C VAL A 157 6.57 -12.81 4.15
N TYR A 158 6.81 -12.57 2.86
CA TYR A 158 5.88 -12.86 1.78
C TYR A 158 5.60 -14.36 1.64
N SER A 159 6.60 -15.22 1.86
CA SER A 159 6.43 -16.68 1.88
C SER A 159 5.52 -17.16 3.02
N LYS A 160 5.56 -16.49 4.18
CA LYS A 160 4.66 -16.79 5.31
C LYS A 160 3.28 -16.15 5.14
N PHE A 161 3.24 -14.95 4.57
CA PHE A 161 2.04 -14.14 4.43
C PHE A 161 1.96 -13.54 3.03
N ASN A 162 1.67 -14.40 2.04
CA ASN A 162 1.38 -13.92 0.70
C ASN A 162 0.18 -12.96 0.71
N LYS A 163 -0.76 -13.18 1.65
CA LYS A 163 -1.76 -12.23 2.13
C LYS A 163 -1.83 -12.33 3.65
N HIS A 164 -1.85 -11.19 4.33
CA HIS A 164 -2.08 -11.14 5.78
C HIS A 164 -3.55 -11.41 6.12
N PHE A 165 -4.48 -11.16 5.21
CA PHE A 165 -5.90 -11.38 5.45
C PHE A 165 -6.51 -12.17 4.29
N ASN A 166 -7.29 -13.19 4.62
CA ASN A 166 -7.96 -14.07 3.66
C ASN A 166 -9.41 -13.64 3.43
N PHE A 167 -9.67 -12.34 3.37
CA PHE A 167 -10.99 -11.81 3.03
C PHE A 167 -11.05 -11.57 1.52
N ALA A 168 -12.02 -12.18 0.85
CA ALA A 168 -12.19 -12.07 -0.60
C ALA A 168 -12.80 -10.71 -1.03
N GLU A 169 -13.28 -9.91 -0.09
CA GLU A 169 -14.07 -8.71 -0.36
C GLU A 169 -13.22 -7.45 -0.28
N SER A 170 -13.24 -6.63 -1.34
CA SER A 170 -12.59 -5.31 -1.37
C SER A 170 -13.05 -4.38 -0.23
N ASN A 171 -14.31 -4.51 0.19
CA ASN A 171 -14.90 -3.77 1.31
C ASN A 171 -14.12 -3.93 2.62
N PHE A 172 -13.47 -5.08 2.83
CA PHE A 172 -12.62 -5.27 4.01
C PHE A 172 -11.45 -4.28 4.00
N PHE A 173 -10.76 -4.11 2.86
CA PHE A 173 -9.56 -3.28 2.79
C PHE A 173 -9.87 -1.79 2.86
N ILE A 174 -11.02 -1.36 2.32
CA ILE A 174 -11.56 0.00 2.52
C ILE A 174 -11.79 0.26 4.00
N TRP A 175 -12.56 -0.61 4.66
CA TRP A 175 -12.80 -0.47 6.10
C TRP A 175 -11.53 -0.57 6.93
N ALA A 176 -10.61 -1.46 6.57
CA ALA A 176 -9.36 -1.66 7.29
C ALA A 176 -8.49 -0.41 7.24
N LYS A 177 -8.48 0.31 6.11
CA LYS A 177 -7.77 1.59 5.97
C LYS A 177 -8.29 2.63 6.96
N ASP A 178 -9.61 2.79 7.04
CA ASP A 178 -10.25 3.71 7.99
C ASP A 178 -9.97 3.29 9.43
N TYR A 179 -10.15 2.00 9.74
CA TYR A 179 -9.88 1.46 11.06
C TYR A 179 -8.43 1.73 11.50
N ILE A 180 -7.45 1.46 10.65
CA ILE A 180 -6.03 1.72 10.94
C ILE A 180 -5.74 3.21 11.15
N ASN A 181 -6.41 4.09 10.40
CA ASN A 181 -6.29 5.53 10.54
C ASN A 181 -6.91 6.06 11.86
N ASP A 182 -7.95 5.41 12.36
CA ASP A 182 -8.64 5.83 13.59
C ASP A 182 -7.95 5.31 14.87
N HIS A 183 -7.15 4.25 14.76
CA HIS A 183 -6.62 3.54 15.93
C HIS A 183 -5.13 3.86 16.19
N LEU A 184 -4.83 4.28 17.43
CA LEU A 184 -3.52 4.83 17.82
C LEU A 184 -2.38 3.81 17.71
N GLU A 185 -2.64 2.54 17.97
CA GLU A 185 -1.65 1.47 17.91
C GLU A 185 -1.04 1.28 16.51
N PHE A 186 -1.73 1.74 15.46
CA PHE A 186 -1.21 1.71 14.10
C PHE A 186 -0.49 2.99 13.67
N ARG A 187 -0.46 4.04 14.51
CA ARG A 187 -0.01 5.39 14.15
C ARG A 187 1.34 5.42 13.43
N LYS A 188 2.29 4.60 13.87
CA LYS A 188 3.65 4.56 13.30
C LYS A 188 3.74 3.87 11.93
N TYR A 189 2.74 3.06 11.57
CA TYR A 189 2.70 2.32 10.31
C TYR A 189 1.73 2.92 9.29
N ARG A 190 1.03 4.01 9.64
CA ARG A 190 0.06 4.63 8.74
C ARG A 190 0.76 5.08 7.46
N GLN A 191 0.18 4.69 6.34
CA GLN A 191 0.59 5.12 5.02
C GLN A 191 -0.62 5.74 4.33
N ASP A 192 -0.35 6.76 3.53
CA ASP A 192 -1.38 7.45 2.75
C ASP A 192 -1.48 6.80 1.37
N SER A 193 -2.71 6.48 0.98
CA SER A 193 -3.09 6.28 -0.42
C SER A 193 -4.49 6.86 -0.58
N VAL A 194 -4.73 7.47 -1.74
CA VAL A 194 -6.01 8.08 -2.11
C VAL A 194 -6.83 7.12 -2.99
N ASP A 195 -6.20 6.08 -3.54
CA ASP A 195 -6.83 5.13 -4.46
C ASP A 195 -7.21 3.85 -3.70
N GLU A 196 -8.50 3.56 -3.64
CA GLU A 196 -9.04 2.36 -3.01
C GLU A 196 -8.51 1.07 -3.64
N SER A 197 -8.15 1.09 -4.93
CA SER A 197 -7.58 -0.06 -5.63
C SER A 197 -6.24 -0.51 -5.04
N GLU A 198 -5.56 0.39 -4.33
CA GLU A 198 -4.26 0.13 -3.71
C GLU A 198 -4.37 -0.37 -2.27
N TYR A 199 -5.56 -0.29 -1.65
CA TYR A 199 -5.71 -0.55 -0.22
C TYR A 199 -5.31 -1.97 0.18
N GLU A 200 -5.62 -3.00 -0.63
CA GLU A 200 -5.15 -4.35 -0.33
C GLU A 200 -3.63 -4.41 -0.24
N THR A 201 -2.94 -3.82 -1.22
CA THR A 201 -1.47 -3.78 -1.24
C THR A 201 -0.93 -2.99 -0.05
N LEU A 202 -1.55 -1.85 0.26
CA LEU A 202 -1.16 -0.99 1.36
C LEU A 202 -1.28 -1.69 2.71
N ILE A 203 -2.44 -2.29 2.98
CA ILE A 203 -2.69 -3.02 4.23
C ILE A 203 -1.73 -4.20 4.36
N ASN A 204 -1.49 -4.96 3.30
CA ASN A 204 -0.50 -6.04 3.34
C ASN A 204 0.92 -5.51 3.63
N SER A 205 1.31 -4.38 3.01
CA SER A 205 2.61 -3.74 3.25
C SER A 205 2.77 -3.29 4.71
N ILE A 206 1.72 -2.70 5.30
CA ILE A 206 1.70 -2.32 6.72
C ILE A 206 1.96 -3.54 7.61
N PHE A 207 1.29 -4.65 7.35
CA PHE A 207 1.47 -5.87 8.15
C PHE A 207 2.78 -6.59 7.88
N ASP A 208 3.42 -6.40 6.72
CA ASP A 208 4.81 -6.84 6.53
C ASP A 208 5.75 -6.11 7.48
N LEU A 209 5.59 -4.78 7.57
CA LEU A 209 6.41 -3.93 8.43
C LEU A 209 6.20 -4.22 9.91
N ILE A 210 4.96 -4.44 10.34
CA ILE A 210 4.67 -4.85 11.72
C ILE A 210 5.36 -6.19 12.03
N TYR A 211 5.35 -7.14 11.09
CA TYR A 211 5.93 -8.47 11.31
C TYR A 211 7.44 -8.46 11.51
N ILE A 212 8.17 -7.65 10.71
CA ILE A 212 9.63 -7.54 10.86
C ILE A 212 10.03 -6.78 12.13
N GLU A 213 9.19 -5.85 12.58
CA GLU A 213 9.48 -5.08 13.79
C GLU A 213 9.22 -5.92 15.05
N ASP A 214 8.05 -6.55 15.14
CA ASP A 214 7.69 -7.44 16.25
C ASP A 214 6.58 -8.41 15.83
N ASN A 215 6.93 -9.70 15.79
CA ASN A 215 6.01 -10.76 15.42
C ASN A 215 4.83 -10.92 16.40
N ASN A 216 5.00 -10.66 17.70
CA ASN A 216 3.92 -10.75 18.68
C ASN A 216 2.92 -9.61 18.48
N ILE A 217 3.44 -8.38 18.26
CA ILE A 217 2.59 -7.22 17.93
C ILE A 217 1.85 -7.49 16.62
N HIS A 218 2.51 -8.06 15.61
CA HIS A 218 1.87 -8.46 14.35
C HIS A 218 0.67 -9.37 14.57
N TYR A 219 0.86 -10.51 15.24
CA TYR A 219 -0.25 -11.45 15.48
C TYR A 219 -1.37 -10.82 16.29
N ALA A 220 -1.04 -10.00 17.30
CA ALA A 220 -2.02 -9.31 18.13
C ALA A 220 -2.87 -8.31 17.32
N LEU A 221 -2.23 -7.43 16.55
CA LEU A 221 -2.91 -6.42 15.73
C LEU A 221 -3.70 -7.05 14.59
N ARG A 222 -3.16 -8.09 13.94
CA ARG A 222 -3.82 -8.82 12.87
C ARG A 222 -5.11 -9.47 13.37
N ARG A 223 -5.04 -10.12 14.54
CA ARG A 223 -6.21 -10.72 15.20
C ARG A 223 -7.22 -9.67 15.61
N LYS A 224 -6.77 -8.53 16.16
CA LYS A 224 -7.64 -7.41 16.55
C LYS A 224 -8.44 -6.88 15.36
N LEU A 225 -7.77 -6.59 14.24
CA LEU A 225 -8.40 -6.11 13.02
C LEU A 225 -9.40 -7.13 12.47
N SER A 226 -9.01 -8.41 12.40
CA SER A 226 -9.90 -9.49 11.94
C SER A 226 -11.15 -9.62 12.82
N ASN A 227 -10.99 -9.60 14.15
CA ASN A 227 -12.11 -9.71 15.08
C ASN A 227 -13.07 -8.51 14.97
N ALA A 228 -12.52 -7.30 14.84
CA ALA A 228 -13.32 -6.10 14.64
C ALA A 228 -14.14 -6.15 13.34
N TRP A 229 -13.56 -6.68 12.25
CA TRP A 229 -14.27 -6.91 11.00
C TRP A 229 -15.41 -7.93 11.15
N TYR A 230 -15.15 -9.09 11.77
CA TYR A 230 -16.19 -10.09 12.01
C TYR A 230 -17.35 -9.54 12.86
N GLN A 231 -17.04 -8.77 13.90
CA GLN A 231 -18.06 -8.13 14.72
C GLN A 231 -18.90 -7.12 13.92
N ARG A 232 -18.27 -6.34 13.02
CA ARG A 232 -18.98 -5.42 12.13
C ARG A 232 -19.94 -6.19 11.23
N LYS A 233 -19.46 -7.20 10.50
CA LYS A 233 -20.31 -8.04 9.64
C LYS A 233 -21.49 -8.63 10.40
N HIS A 234 -21.23 -9.24 11.56
CA HIS A 234 -22.29 -9.82 12.37
C HIS A 234 -23.32 -8.78 12.88
N ARG A 235 -22.92 -7.52 13.10
CA ARG A 235 -23.87 -6.43 13.41
C ARG A 235 -24.68 -6.02 12.19
N GLU A 236 -24.08 -5.98 11.00
CA GLU A 236 -24.77 -5.71 9.74
C GLU A 236 -25.78 -6.83 9.42
N ASP A 237 -25.38 -8.09 9.58
CA ASP A 237 -26.26 -9.26 9.43
C ASP A 237 -27.43 -9.25 10.42
N LYS A 238 -27.21 -8.74 11.64
CA LYS A 238 -28.28 -8.58 12.66
C LYS A 238 -29.18 -7.38 12.43
N LYS A 239 -28.75 -6.37 11.66
CA LYS A 239 -29.61 -5.23 11.24
C LYS A 239 -30.59 -5.63 10.15
N ILE A 240 -30.28 -6.67 9.38
CA ILE A 240 -31.28 -7.39 8.59
C ILE A 240 -32.24 -7.98 9.63
N LYS A 241 -33.45 -7.42 9.75
CA LYS A 241 -34.47 -7.88 10.71
C LYS A 241 -34.56 -9.40 10.60
N LYS A 242 -34.11 -10.12 11.63
CA LYS A 242 -34.47 -11.53 11.77
C LYS A 242 -36.00 -11.59 11.74
N THR A 243 -36.54 -12.41 10.86
CA THR A 243 -37.97 -12.78 10.85
C THR A 243 -38.38 -13.07 12.28
N ASN A 244 -39.40 -12.34 12.76
CA ASN A 244 -39.85 -12.26 14.15
C ASN A 244 -39.62 -13.56 14.94
N HIS A 245 -38.67 -13.55 15.89
CA HIS A 245 -38.49 -14.70 16.79
C HIS A 245 -39.51 -14.59 17.93
N TYR A 246 -40.49 -15.47 17.94
CA TYR A 246 -41.41 -15.62 19.06
C TYR A 246 -40.73 -16.41 20.17
N ALA A 247 -40.67 -15.84 21.38
CA ALA A 247 -40.16 -16.54 22.55
C ALA A 247 -41.19 -17.56 23.04
N LEU A 248 -41.11 -18.79 22.53
CA LEU A 248 -41.92 -19.92 22.99
C LEU A 248 -41.32 -20.56 24.26
N THR A 249 -42.19 -21.02 25.16
CA THR A 249 -41.77 -21.86 26.30
C THR A 249 -41.18 -23.19 25.79
N LYS A 250 -40.35 -23.86 26.59
CA LYS A 250 -39.73 -25.15 26.22
C LYS A 250 -40.76 -26.16 25.72
N LYS A 251 -41.88 -26.30 26.44
CA LYS A 251 -42.99 -27.19 26.08
C LYS A 251 -43.65 -26.79 24.75
N ALA A 252 -43.86 -25.49 24.52
CA ALA A 252 -44.45 -25.01 23.27
C ALA A 252 -43.53 -25.24 22.07
N ARG A 253 -42.21 -25.12 22.26
CA ARG A 253 -41.22 -25.43 21.21
C ARG A 253 -41.19 -26.92 20.88
N GLU A 254 -41.22 -27.79 21.88
CA GLU A 254 -41.31 -29.25 21.68
C GLU A 254 -42.59 -29.65 20.95
N ALA A 255 -43.72 -29.04 21.31
CA ALA A 255 -45.00 -29.27 20.63
C ALA A 255 -44.99 -28.76 19.18
N LEU A 256 -44.43 -27.56 18.93
CA LEU A 256 -44.29 -27.01 17.58
C LEU A 256 -43.43 -27.92 16.70
N HIS A 257 -42.27 -28.36 17.20
CA HIS A 257 -41.39 -29.26 16.47
C HIS A 257 -42.10 -30.58 16.10
N GLN A 258 -42.85 -31.18 17.03
CA GLN A 258 -43.64 -32.39 16.75
C GLN A 258 -44.74 -32.14 15.72
N LEU A 259 -45.42 -30.99 15.79
CA LEU A 259 -46.46 -30.62 14.83
C LEU A 259 -45.90 -30.39 13.43
N SER A 260 -44.79 -29.65 13.32
CA SER A 260 -44.08 -29.41 12.06
C SER A 260 -43.61 -30.71 11.43
N PHE A 261 -43.01 -31.61 12.22
CA PHE A 261 -42.58 -32.92 11.74
C PHE A 261 -43.76 -33.76 11.23
N LYS A 262 -44.86 -33.83 11.99
CA LYS A 262 -46.05 -34.59 11.59
C LYS A 262 -46.71 -34.05 10.32
N ASN A 263 -46.69 -32.73 10.13
CA ASN A 263 -47.31 -32.06 8.98
C ASN A 263 -46.37 -31.88 7.78
N ASN A 264 -45.10 -32.25 7.91
CA ASN A 264 -44.05 -32.03 6.91
C ASN A 264 -43.96 -30.56 6.46
N LEU A 265 -43.97 -29.64 7.43
CA LEU A 265 -43.87 -28.19 7.24
C LEU A 265 -42.70 -27.63 8.04
N SER A 266 -42.15 -26.48 7.62
CA SER A 266 -41.23 -25.72 8.48
C SER A 266 -41.96 -25.21 9.74
N GLU A 267 -41.21 -24.90 10.80
CA GLU A 267 -41.77 -24.33 12.03
C GLU A 267 -42.50 -23.02 11.75
N GLU A 268 -41.99 -22.18 10.84
CA GLU A 268 -42.62 -20.93 10.43
C GLU A 268 -43.97 -21.15 9.75
N ASN A 269 -44.03 -22.07 8.77
CA ASN A 269 -45.27 -22.37 8.06
C ASN A 269 -46.31 -23.03 8.96
N MET A 270 -45.86 -23.83 9.93
CA MET A 270 -46.73 -24.42 10.93
C MET A 270 -47.31 -23.35 11.86
N ILE A 271 -46.51 -22.38 12.31
CA ILE A 271 -46.99 -21.23 13.10
C ILE A 271 -48.06 -20.45 12.32
N GLU A 272 -47.80 -20.13 11.05
CA GLU A 272 -48.75 -19.39 10.20
C GLU A 272 -50.08 -20.15 10.05
N LYS A 273 -50.01 -21.45 9.78
CA LYS A 273 -51.20 -22.33 9.71
C LYS A 273 -52.00 -22.32 11.01
N LEU A 274 -51.34 -22.48 12.17
CA LEU A 274 -51.98 -22.48 13.48
C LEU A 274 -52.65 -21.14 13.81
N ILE A 275 -52.00 -20.02 13.47
CA ILE A 275 -52.57 -18.68 13.66
C ILE A 275 -53.84 -18.53 12.81
N ASN A 276 -53.80 -18.92 11.54
CA ASN A 276 -54.95 -18.82 10.65
C ASN A 276 -56.11 -19.73 11.10
N GLU A 277 -55.82 -20.97 11.48
CA GLU A 277 -56.82 -21.89 12.03
C GLU A 277 -57.48 -21.33 13.28
N SER A 278 -56.67 -20.79 14.21
CA SER A 278 -57.19 -20.16 15.42
C SER A 278 -58.04 -18.94 15.08
N TYR A 279 -57.57 -18.05 14.21
CA TYR A 279 -58.28 -16.84 13.81
C TYR A 279 -59.64 -17.16 13.18
N ILE A 280 -59.70 -18.13 12.25
CA ILE A 280 -60.97 -18.56 11.66
C ILE A 280 -61.91 -19.09 12.73
N LYS A 281 -61.40 -19.93 13.65
CA LYS A 281 -62.23 -20.58 14.67
C LYS A 281 -62.76 -19.61 15.72
N THR A 282 -61.96 -18.64 16.15
CA THR A 282 -62.30 -17.79 17.30
C THR A 282 -62.76 -16.40 16.93
N CYS A 283 -62.40 -15.91 15.74
CA CYS A 283 -62.62 -14.53 15.35
C CYS A 283 -63.62 -14.38 14.19
N LEU A 284 -64.00 -15.45 13.47
CA LEU A 284 -65.00 -15.39 12.39
C LEU A 284 -66.30 -16.11 12.78
N ASN A 285 -67.44 -15.55 12.36
CA ASN A 285 -68.75 -16.19 12.50
C ASN A 285 -69.00 -17.22 11.38
N GLU A 286 -70.14 -17.92 11.43
CA GLU A 286 -70.52 -18.96 10.44
C GLU A 286 -70.59 -18.45 8.98
N GLN A 287 -70.62 -17.14 8.77
CA GLN A 287 -70.64 -16.48 7.45
C GLN A 287 -69.25 -15.96 7.04
N GLY A 288 -68.20 -16.27 7.82
CA GLY A 288 -66.82 -15.84 7.57
C GLY A 288 -66.55 -14.37 7.89
N LYS A 289 -67.43 -13.71 8.67
CA LYS A 289 -67.26 -12.30 9.06
C LYS A 289 -66.65 -12.17 10.46
N PRO A 290 -65.78 -11.17 10.71
CA PRO A 290 -65.23 -10.94 12.03
C PRO A 290 -66.32 -10.73 13.08
N ILE A 291 -66.18 -11.41 14.22
CA ILE A 291 -67.07 -11.28 15.39
C ILE A 291 -66.71 -10.04 16.22
N TYR A 292 -65.47 -9.52 16.05
CA TYR A 292 -64.91 -8.36 16.75
C TYR A 292 -64.23 -7.41 15.77
#